data_AF-A0AAW9S1Q7-F1
#
_entry.id   AF-A0AAW9S1Q7-F1
#
_cell.length_a   1.000
_cell.length_b   1.000
_cell.length_c   1.000
_cell.angle_alpha   90.00
_cell.angle_beta   90.00
_cell.angle_gamma   90.00
#
_symmetry.space_group_name_H-M   'P 1'
#
loop_
_entity.id
_entity.type
_entity.pdbx_description
1 polymer ?
#
loop_
_entity_poly.entity_id
_entity_poly.type
_entity_poly.pdbx_seq_one_letter_code
_entity_poly.pdbx_strand_id
1 'polypeptide(L)' 'MNKRHGLTAFSSGEERLFRMKHWKEKGFKDLPMTAHGVIVIPWETNLHWTHEVPYFKKYQGKRISITLREFQKDGKCPR' A
#
# COMPACT_ATOMS: atom_id res chain seq x y z
N MET A 1 10.61 5.34 -23.31
CA MET A 1 10.20 5.61 -21.92
C MET A 1 10.02 4.27 -21.20
N ASN A 2 10.89 3.94 -20.24
CA ASN A 2 10.74 2.72 -19.45
C ASN A 2 9.51 2.84 -18.56
N LYS A 3 8.52 1.96 -18.77
CA LYS A 3 7.30 1.91 -17.95
C LYS A 3 7.66 1.39 -16.55
N ARG A 4 7.67 2.29 -15.57
CA ARG A 4 7.84 1.98 -14.14
C ARG A 4 6.45 1.95 -13.51
N HIS A 5 6.06 0.79 -12.98
CA HIS A 5 4.69 0.60 -12.50
C HIS A 5 4.62 0.82 -10.99
N GLY A 6 3.74 1.73 -10.56
CA GLY A 6 3.36 1.87 -9.16
C GLY A 6 2.32 0.82 -8.76
N LEU A 7 1.95 0.82 -7.47
CA LEU A 7 0.79 0.10 -6.99
C LEU A 7 -0.31 1.11 -6.62
N THR A 8 -1.56 0.71 -6.82
CA THR A 8 -2.72 1.50 -6.38
C THR A 8 -3.58 0.65 -5.47
N ALA A 9 -3.96 1.18 -4.32
CA ALA A 9 -4.81 0.52 -3.34
C ALA A 9 -6.10 1.31 -3.14
N PHE A 10 -7.23 0.61 -3.20
CA PHE A 10 -8.56 1.12 -2.86
C PHE A 10 -9.06 0.44 -1.59
N SER A 11 -9.80 1.18 -0.77
CA SER A 11 -10.32 0.72 0.52
C SER A 11 -11.83 0.89 0.61
N SER A 12 -12.52 -0.08 1.21
CA SER A 12 -13.93 0.03 1.59
C SER A 12 -14.16 -0.59 2.97
N GLY A 13 -15.05 0.00 3.77
CA GLY A 13 -15.31 -0.40 5.15
C GLY A 13 -14.57 0.43 6.19
N GLU A 14 -14.32 -0.15 7.36
CA GLU A 14 -13.78 0.57 8.52
C GLU A 14 -12.38 1.15 8.24
N GLU A 15 -12.17 2.41 8.66
CA GLU A 15 -10.91 3.11 8.48
C GLU A 15 -9.74 2.36 9.13
N ARG A 16 -8.59 2.37 8.45
CA ARG A 16 -7.33 1.84 8.99
C ARG A 16 -6.21 2.83 8.76
N LEU A 17 -5.23 2.81 9.65
CA LEU A 17 -3.96 3.46 9.39
C LEU A 17 -3.16 2.65 8.37
N PHE A 18 -2.71 3.31 7.32
CA PHE A 18 -1.73 2.82 6.38
C PHE A 18 -0.39 3.44 6.75
N ARG A 19 0.45 2.63 7.41
CA ARG A 19 1.71 3.09 7.98
C ARG A 19 2.83 2.93 6.98
N MET A 20 3.50 4.03 6.66
CA MET A 20 4.66 4.09 5.79
C MET A 20 5.93 4.20 6.64
N LYS A 21 6.92 3.36 6.38
CA LYS A 21 8.23 3.38 7.05
C LYS A 21 9.33 3.46 6.00
N HIS A 22 10.18 4.48 6.10
CA HIS A 22 11.34 4.57 5.21
C HIS A 22 12.37 3.51 5.59
N TRP A 23 12.96 2.87 4.59
CA TRP A 23 13.96 1.84 4.78
C TRP A 23 15.18 2.41 5.51
N LYS A 24 15.63 1.73 6.56
CA LYS A 24 16.77 2.11 7.43
C LYS A 24 16.63 3.42 8.23
N GLU A 25 15.52 4.12 8.14
CA GLU A 25 15.27 5.31 8.96
C GLU A 25 14.41 5.02 10.19
N LYS A 26 14.50 5.88 11.20
CA LYS A 26 13.66 5.83 12.38
C LYS A 26 12.37 6.62 12.13
N GLY A 27 11.26 6.11 12.66
CA GLY A 27 9.95 6.74 12.56
C GLY A 27 9.06 6.11 11.50
N PHE A 28 7.84 6.61 11.42
CA PHE A 28 6.82 6.19 10.46
C PHE A 28 5.88 7.35 10.18
N LYS A 29 5.21 7.29 9.03
CA LYS A 29 4.13 8.21 8.64
C LYS A 29 2.85 7.41 8.54
N ASP A 30 1.86 7.78 9.35
CA ASP A 30 0.54 7.15 9.30
C ASP A 30 -0.38 7.96 8.37
N LEU A 31 -0.96 7.28 7.40
CA LEU A 31 -1.97 7.83 6.51
C LEU A 31 -3.33 7.18 6.85
N PRO A 32 -4.37 7.96 7.19
CA PRO A 32 -5.70 7.39 7.40
C PRO A 32 -6.27 6.92 6.05
N MET A 33 -6.59 5.64 5.97
CA MET A 33 -7.23 5.03 4.79
C MET A 33 -8.72 4.90 5.07
N THR A 34 -9.46 5.94 4.72
CA THR A 34 -10.91 6.04 4.91
C THR A 34 -11.66 5.07 4.00
N ALA A 35 -12.96 4.89 4.27
CA ALA A 35 -13.85 4.24 3.32
C ALA A 35 -13.82 4.98 1.97
N HIS A 36 -13.74 4.22 0.89
CA HIS A 36 -13.62 4.70 -0.49
C HIS A 36 -12.34 5.49 -0.81
N GLY A 37 -11.36 5.47 0.10
CA GLY A 37 -10.05 6.08 -0.10
C GLY A 37 -9.20 5.33 -1.14
N VAL A 38 -8.41 6.10 -1.90
CA VAL A 38 -7.43 5.58 -2.85
C VAL A 38 -6.04 6.05 -2.44
N ILE A 39 -5.09 5.13 -2.37
CA ILE A 39 -3.66 5.40 -2.22
C ILE A 39 -2.96 4.96 -3.50
N VAL A 40 -2.19 5.86 -4.09
CA VAL A 40 -1.28 5.54 -5.19
C VAL A 40 0.15 5.61 -4.65
N ILE A 41 0.89 4.51 -4.74
CA ILE A 41 2.32 4.48 -4.38
C ILE A 41 3.13 4.37 -5.67
N PRO A 42 3.85 5.44 -6.06
CA PRO A 42 4.77 5.40 -7.19
C PRO A 42 5.86 4.35 -7.00
N TRP A 43 6.39 3.85 -8.12
CA TRP A 43 7.48 2.87 -8.12
C TRP A 43 8.68 3.33 -7.26
N GLU A 44 9.10 4.58 -7.42
CA GLU A 44 10.22 5.17 -6.68
C GLU A 44 9.97 5.17 -5.16
N THR A 45 8.71 5.40 -4.74
CA THR A 45 8.36 5.35 -3.31
C THR A 45 8.42 3.91 -2.79
N ASN A 46 7.90 2.94 -3.54
CA ASN A 46 7.89 1.53 -3.14
C ASN A 46 9.30 0.91 -3.05
N LEU A 47 10.32 1.49 -3.71
CA LEU A 47 11.72 1.06 -3.57
C LEU A 47 12.34 1.44 -2.23
N HIS A 48 11.93 2.56 -1.64
CA HIS A 48 12.54 3.13 -0.44
C HIS A 48 11.67 3.04 0.81
N TRP A 49 10.38 2.73 0.65
CA TRP A 49 9.42 2.69 1.74
C TRP A 49 8.75 1.31 1.84
N THR A 50 8.67 0.80 3.06
CA THR A 50 7.79 -0.31 3.40
C THR A 50 6.47 0.23 3.92
N HIS A 51 5.41 -0.58 3.81
CA HIS A 51 4.08 -0.22 4.32
C HIS A 51 3.45 -1.37 5.08
N GLU A 52 2.70 -1.04 6.12
CA GLU A 52 1.94 -1.98 6.92
C GLU A 52 0.57 -1.42 7.32
N VAL A 53 -0.38 -2.30 7.62
CA VAL A 53 -1.65 -1.94 8.25
C VAL A 53 -1.62 -2.50 9.66
N PRO A 54 -1.22 -1.71 10.67
CA PRO A 54 -1.05 -2.21 12.03
C PRO A 54 -2.40 -2.67 12.62
N TYR A 55 -2.35 -3.79 13.33
CA TYR A 55 -3.49 -4.31 14.07
C TYR A 55 -3.68 -3.52 15.36
N PHE A 56 -4.88 -2.97 15.57
CA PHE A 56 -5.28 -2.35 16.82
C PHE A 56 -6.58 -2.94 17.33
N LYS A 57 -6.68 -3.17 18.65
CA LYS A 57 -7.89 -3.72 19.30
C LYS A 57 -9.14 -2.86 19.11
N LYS A 58 -8.97 -1.55 18.86
CA LYS A 58 -10.09 -0.62 18.63
C LYS A 58 -10.87 -0.90 17.34
N TYR A 59 -10.26 -1.63 16.40
CA TYR A 59 -10.88 -1.97 15.13
C TYR A 59 -11.76 -3.21 15.28
N GLN A 60 -13.07 -3.04 15.11
CA GLN A 60 -14.04 -4.12 15.24
C GLN A 60 -14.81 -4.37 13.93
N GLY A 61 -14.79 -3.41 13.02
CA GLY A 61 -15.41 -3.50 11.70
C GLY A 61 -14.55 -4.26 10.69
N LYS A 62 -15.21 -4.65 9.60
CA LYS A 62 -14.56 -5.27 8.43
C LYS A 62 -14.04 -4.20 7.48
N ARG A 63 -12.94 -4.52 6.78
CA ARG A 63 -12.36 -3.71 5.71
C ARG A 63 -11.95 -4.60 4.55
N ILE A 64 -12.26 -4.16 3.34
CA ILE A 64 -11.79 -4.77 2.10
C ILE A 64 -10.76 -3.83 1.49
N SER A 65 -9.60 -4.38 1.10
CA SER A 65 -8.54 -3.66 0.41
C SER A 65 -8.33 -4.31 -0.95
N ILE A 66 -8.44 -3.52 -2.01
CA ILE A 66 -8.17 -3.98 -3.38
C ILE A 66 -6.89 -3.31 -3.84
N THR A 67 -5.88 -4.11 -4.19
CA THR A 67 -4.59 -3.60 -4.67
C THR A 67 -4.41 -3.98 -6.14
N LEU A 68 -4.34 -2.96 -6.99
CA LEU A 68 -4.06 -3.09 -8.41
C LEU A 68 -2.55 -3.00 -8.65
N ARG A 69 -2.02 -3.93 -9.44
CA ARG A 69 -0.62 -4.00 -9.85
C ARG A 69 -0.56 -4.30 -11.34
N GLU A 70 0.28 -3.56 -12.05
CA GLU A 70 0.57 -3.83 -13.45
C GLU A 70 1.74 -4.81 -13.56
N PHE A 71 1.56 -5.87 -14.35
CA PHE A 71 2.59 -6.86 -14.65
C PHE A 71 2.86 -6.84 -16.16
N GLN A 72 4.13 -6.91 -16.56
CA GLN A 72 4.48 -7.02 -17.97
C GLN A 72 4.25 -8.45 -18.47
N LYS A 73 3.80 -8.56 -19.72
CA LYS A 73 3.38 -9.80 -20.38
C LYS A 73 4.51 -10.85 -20.48
N ASP A 74 5.77 -10.45 -20.38
CA ASP A 74 6.95 -11.34 -20.45
C ASP A 74 7.40 -11.87 -19.08
N GLY A 75 6.53 -11.77 -18.07
CA GLY A 75 6.77 -12.15 -16.68
C GLY A 75 7.16 -13.63 -16.52
N LYS A 76 8.46 -13.94 -16.64
CA LYS A 76 9.04 -15.07 -15.92
C LYS A 76 8.85 -14.79 -14.43
N CYS A 77 7.90 -15.50 -13.82
CA CYS A 77 7.88 -15.72 -12.38
C CYS A 77 9.18 -16.48 -12.03
N PRO A 78 10.10 -15.95 -11.19
CA PRO A 78 11.19 -16.76 -10.68
C PRO A 78 10.54 -17.82 -9.77
N ARG A 79 10.56 -19.08 -10.23
CA ARG A 79 10.21 -20.24 -9.42
C ARG A 79 11.20 -20.40 -8.28
#